data_AF-A0A0F3P6B8-F1
#
_entry.id   AF-A0A0F3P6B8-F1
#
_cell.length_a   1.000
_cell.length_b   1.000
_cell.length_c   1.000
_cell.angle_alpha   90.00
_cell.angle_beta   90.00
_cell.angle_gamma   90.00
#
_symmetry.space_group_name_H-M   'P 1'
#
loop_
_entity.id
_entity.type
_entity.pdbx_description
1 polymer ?
#
loop_
_entity_poly.entity_id
_entity_poly.type
_entity_poly.pdbx_seq_one_letter_code
_entity_poly.pdbx_strand_id
1 'polypeptide(L)'
;MTFFTKNAELVLSEALKLYQDDKDIIKLIHTIIYSDNRQFAKAFRNTAVSGIISESALETSAGIQSTLGKNITSLQYLKPGGSFSIKEWFSNSNETGWLFITANPNQRATLCPLISAWISIAIKALMCRNPNHDNKNMWFILDELPALQKVSSLPVALAESRKYGGCFVAGLQNIHQLEAIYGAAECASMLDLFISYAI
;
A
#
# COMPACT_ATOMS: atom_id res chain seq x y z
N MET A 1 -5.71 -13.46 8.80
CA MET A 1 -5.63 -12.08 9.33
C MET A 1 -6.28 -12.02 10.69
N THR A 2 -5.68 -11.31 11.65
CA THR A 2 -6.24 -11.18 13.01
C THR A 2 -7.37 -10.14 13.05
N PHE A 3 -8.27 -10.25 14.03
CA PHE A 3 -9.34 -9.26 14.29
C PHE A 3 -8.80 -7.82 14.34
N PHE A 4 -7.69 -7.62 15.05
CA PHE A 4 -7.05 -6.29 15.19
C PHE A 4 -6.51 -5.74 13.87
N THR A 5 -5.91 -6.57 13.01
CA THR A 5 -5.40 -6.13 11.70
C THR A 5 -6.53 -5.61 10.82
N LYS A 6 -7.63 -6.37 10.72
CA LYS A 6 -8.76 -6.00 9.84
C LYS A 6 -9.46 -4.72 10.32
N ASN A 7 -9.63 -4.57 11.64
CA ASN A 7 -10.21 -3.36 12.20
C ASN A 7 -9.25 -2.16 12.09
N ALA A 8 -7.94 -2.36 12.21
CA ALA A 8 -6.96 -1.29 11.97
C ALA A 8 -7.02 -0.78 10.52
N GLU A 9 -7.15 -1.67 9.52
CA GLU A 9 -7.36 -1.27 8.12
C GLU A 9 -8.65 -0.47 7.92
N LEU A 10 -9.75 -0.89 8.56
CA LEU A 10 -11.03 -0.18 8.52
C LEU A 10 -10.89 1.24 9.12
N VAL A 11 -10.25 1.35 10.30
CA VAL A 11 -10.01 2.63 10.97
C VAL A 11 -9.12 3.53 10.11
N LEU A 12 -8.05 3.00 9.51
CA LEU A 12 -7.20 3.76 8.60
C LEU A 12 -7.98 4.29 7.39
N SER A 13 -8.84 3.47 6.81
CA SER A 13 -9.70 3.87 5.68
C SER A 13 -10.63 5.02 6.06
N GLU A 14 -11.31 4.94 7.20
CA GLU A 14 -12.16 6.03 7.69
C GLU A 14 -11.36 7.27 8.06
N ALA A 15 -10.16 7.11 8.63
CA ALA A 15 -9.27 8.21 8.95
C ALA A 15 -8.84 8.96 7.67
N LEU A 16 -8.41 8.23 6.63
CA LEU A 16 -8.04 8.85 5.36
C LEU A 16 -9.20 9.60 4.71
N LYS A 17 -10.44 9.16 4.88
CA LYS A 17 -11.64 9.89 4.42
C LYS A 17 -11.89 11.16 5.24
N LEU A 18 -11.77 11.09 6.56
CA LEU A 18 -11.98 12.24 7.45
C LEU A 18 -10.98 13.38 7.18
N TYR A 19 -9.74 13.05 6.85
CA TYR A 19 -8.67 14.03 6.60
C TYR A 19 -8.39 14.26 5.11
N GLN A 20 -9.28 13.80 4.21
CA GLN A 20 -9.08 13.89 2.77
C GLN A 20 -8.93 15.35 2.29
N ASP A 21 -9.71 16.27 2.85
CA ASP A 21 -9.73 17.68 2.43
C ASP A 21 -8.55 18.48 3.00
N ASP A 22 -8.12 18.15 4.22
CA ASP A 22 -7.00 18.81 4.92
C ASP A 22 -5.67 18.47 4.23
N LYS A 23 -5.55 17.27 3.66
CA LYS A 23 -4.31 16.70 3.08
C LYS A 23 -3.11 16.76 4.04
N ASP A 24 -3.37 16.92 5.34
CA ASP A 24 -2.37 16.98 6.39
C ASP A 24 -2.19 15.59 7.02
N ILE A 25 -1.18 14.89 6.52
CA ILE A 25 -0.78 13.58 7.03
C ILE A 25 -0.27 13.64 8.48
N ILE A 26 0.29 14.78 8.91
CA ILE A 26 0.81 14.95 10.27
C ILE A 26 -0.36 14.98 11.24
N LYS A 27 -1.44 15.70 10.90
CA LYS A 27 -2.66 15.74 11.70
C LYS A 27 -3.33 14.37 11.81
N LEU A 28 -3.41 13.62 10.71
CA LEU A 28 -3.88 12.22 10.70
C LEU A 28 -3.07 11.37 11.69
N ILE A 29 -1.74 11.43 11.60
CA ILE A 29 -0.83 10.67 12.46
C ILE A 29 -0.98 11.10 13.91
N HIS A 30 -1.11 12.40 14.18
CA HIS A 30 -1.31 12.93 15.52
C HIS A 30 -2.57 12.34 16.17
N THR A 31 -3.68 12.34 15.43
CA THR A 31 -4.95 11.78 15.90
C THR A 31 -4.90 10.27 16.11
N ILE A 32 -4.13 9.53 15.31
CA ILE A 32 -4.05 8.07 15.44
C ILE A 32 -3.05 7.64 16.51
N ILE A 33 -1.85 8.23 16.55
CA ILE A 33 -0.74 7.75 17.39
C ILE A 33 -0.73 8.45 18.76
N TYR A 34 -1.04 9.74 18.81
CA TYR A 34 -0.78 10.57 20.00
C TYR A 34 -2.05 10.93 20.79
N SER A 35 -3.24 10.69 20.25
CA SER A 35 -4.50 10.92 20.96
C SER A 35 -4.77 9.85 22.01
N ASP A 36 -5.28 10.28 23.17
CA ASP A 36 -5.86 9.38 24.16
C ASP A 36 -7.13 8.69 23.62
N ASN A 37 -7.58 7.62 24.30
CA ASN A 37 -8.75 6.86 23.83
C ASN A 37 -10.02 7.71 23.70
N ARG A 38 -10.21 8.74 24.53
CA ARG A 38 -11.40 9.61 24.45
C ARG A 38 -11.34 10.46 23.19
N GLN A 39 -10.19 11.08 22.92
CA GLN A 39 -9.97 11.87 21.71
C GLN A 39 -10.06 11.00 20.45
N PHE A 40 -9.48 9.81 20.49
CA PHE A 40 -9.52 8.83 19.41
C PHE A 40 -10.97 8.40 19.13
N ALA A 41 -11.72 7.94 20.14
CA ALA A 41 -13.12 7.57 19.97
C ALA A 41 -14.00 8.74 19.50
N LYS A 42 -13.74 9.95 20.02
CA LYS A 42 -14.44 11.17 19.58
C LYS A 42 -14.19 11.49 18.11
N ALA A 43 -12.96 11.31 17.62
CA ALA A 43 -12.61 11.56 16.22
C ALA A 43 -13.38 10.63 15.26
N PHE A 44 -13.64 9.38 15.67
CA PHE A 44 -14.32 8.38 14.83
C PHE A 44 -15.82 8.20 15.11
N ARG A 45 -16.42 8.99 16.01
CA ARG A 45 -17.80 8.81 16.48
C ARG A 45 -18.87 8.81 15.36
N ASN A 46 -18.64 9.54 14.28
CA ASN A 46 -19.56 9.65 13.14
C ASN A 46 -19.13 8.83 11.91
N THR A 47 -18.33 7.78 12.11
CA THR A 47 -17.81 6.94 11.03
C THR A 47 -18.30 5.50 11.17
N ALA A 48 -18.04 4.68 10.15
CA ALA A 48 -18.38 3.26 10.15
C ALA A 48 -17.69 2.46 11.27
N VAL A 49 -16.60 2.98 11.86
CA VAL A 49 -15.87 2.29 12.93
C VAL A 49 -16.36 2.63 14.34
N SER A 50 -17.38 3.50 14.47
CA SER A 50 -17.92 3.95 15.77
C SER A 50 -18.47 2.83 16.68
N GLY A 51 -18.89 1.71 16.09
CA GLY A 51 -19.31 0.52 16.85
C GLY A 51 -18.14 -0.29 17.43
N ILE A 52 -16.93 -0.10 16.92
CA ILE A 52 -15.73 -0.85 17.31
C ILE A 52 -14.82 0.02 18.19
N ILE A 53 -14.70 1.31 17.85
CA ILE A 53 -13.93 2.30 18.61
C ILE A 53 -14.89 3.03 19.54
N SER A 54 -14.75 2.79 20.85
CA SER A 54 -15.62 3.40 21.85
C SER A 54 -14.88 3.78 23.13
N GLU A 55 -15.40 4.78 23.82
CA GLU A 55 -14.91 5.18 25.14
C GLU A 55 -15.13 4.09 26.21
N SER A 56 -16.16 3.25 26.03
CA SER A 56 -16.52 2.17 26.94
C SER A 56 -15.71 0.89 26.73
N ALA A 57 -15.16 0.65 25.53
CA ALA A 57 -14.32 -0.50 25.20
C ALA A 57 -12.86 -0.08 25.01
N LEU A 58 -12.22 0.34 26.11
CA LEU A 58 -10.87 0.90 26.10
C LEU A 58 -9.81 -0.11 25.64
N GLU A 59 -9.87 -1.37 26.09
CA GLU A 59 -8.89 -2.40 25.71
C GLU A 59 -8.92 -2.70 24.20
N THR A 60 -10.11 -2.85 23.63
CA THR A 60 -10.29 -3.11 22.19
C THR A 60 -9.83 -1.93 21.36
N SER A 61 -10.23 -0.71 21.73
CA SER A 61 -9.87 0.51 21.02
C SER A 61 -8.37 0.76 21.07
N ALA A 62 -7.74 0.61 22.25
CA ALA A 62 -6.29 0.73 22.41
C ALA A 62 -5.52 -0.35 21.66
N GLY A 63 -6.03 -1.59 21.61
CA GLY A 63 -5.43 -2.67 20.83
C GLY A 63 -5.45 -2.38 19.33
N ILE A 64 -6.55 -1.85 18.81
CA ILE A 64 -6.67 -1.42 17.41
C ILE A 64 -5.75 -0.24 17.13
N GLN A 65 -5.75 0.79 17.99
CA GLN A 65 -4.89 1.97 17.86
C GLN A 65 -3.41 1.60 17.88
N SER A 66 -2.98 0.70 18.78
CA SER A 66 -1.61 0.19 18.86
C SER A 66 -1.20 -0.58 17.60
N THR A 67 -2.09 -1.45 17.10
CA THR A 67 -1.87 -2.20 15.86
C THR A 67 -1.76 -1.26 14.66
N LEU A 68 -2.64 -0.25 14.60
CA LEU A 68 -2.65 0.74 13.54
C LEU A 68 -1.37 1.59 13.56
N GLY A 69 -1.00 2.13 14.73
CA GLY A 69 0.18 2.98 14.91
C GLY A 69 1.47 2.32 14.41
N LYS A 70 1.66 1.02 14.69
CA LYS A 70 2.81 0.24 14.19
C LYS A 70 2.86 0.18 12.66
N ASN A 71 1.72 0.07 12.01
CA ASN A 71 1.64 -0.08 10.55
C ASN A 71 1.70 1.25 9.79
N ILE A 72 1.31 2.37 10.42
CA ILE A 72 1.29 3.69 9.78
C ILE A 72 2.51 4.56 10.10
N THR A 73 3.46 4.06 10.90
CA THR A 73 4.66 4.83 11.27
C THR A 73 5.43 5.28 10.03
N SER A 74 5.43 4.51 8.93
CA SER A 74 6.06 4.89 7.66
C SER A 74 5.43 6.13 7.01
N LEU A 75 4.17 6.48 7.34
CA LEU A 75 3.51 7.68 6.81
C LEU A 75 4.12 8.98 7.36
N GLN A 76 4.82 8.94 8.50
CA GLN A 76 5.47 10.12 9.09
C GLN A 76 6.58 10.70 8.21
N TYR A 77 7.07 9.93 7.24
CA TYR A 77 8.08 10.36 6.28
C TYR A 77 7.48 11.10 5.08
N LEU A 78 6.15 11.14 4.96
CA LEU A 78 5.45 11.92 3.94
C LEU A 78 5.43 13.40 4.32
N LYS A 79 5.76 14.25 3.34
CA LYS A 79 5.62 15.70 3.51
C LYS A 79 4.17 16.12 3.24
N PRO A 80 3.58 16.99 4.07
CA PRO A 80 2.25 17.54 3.78
C PRO A 80 2.29 18.43 2.54
N GLY A 81 1.13 18.59 1.88
CA GLY A 81 0.97 19.53 0.76
C GLY A 81 1.55 19.08 -0.58
N GLY A 82 1.93 17.82 -0.73
CA GLY A 82 2.31 17.26 -2.04
C GLY A 82 1.12 17.21 -3.01
N SER A 83 1.36 17.53 -4.29
CA SER A 83 0.37 17.45 -5.36
C SER A 83 0.53 16.23 -6.27
N PHE A 84 1.64 15.50 -6.14
CA PHE A 84 1.93 14.34 -6.98
C PHE A 84 0.99 13.17 -6.66
N SER A 85 0.36 12.63 -7.70
CA SER A 85 -0.54 11.48 -7.62
C SER A 85 -0.08 10.39 -8.59
N ILE A 86 0.31 9.24 -8.04
CA ILE A 86 0.69 8.06 -8.84
C ILE A 86 -0.47 7.65 -9.74
N LYS A 87 -1.72 7.69 -9.24
CA LYS A 87 -2.90 7.32 -10.02
C LYS A 87 -3.08 8.22 -11.24
N GLU A 88 -2.95 9.53 -11.06
CA GLU A 88 -3.08 10.51 -12.15
C GLU A 88 -1.93 10.36 -13.13
N TRP A 89 -0.70 10.19 -12.64
CA TRP A 89 0.47 9.96 -13.48
C TRP A 89 0.33 8.71 -14.36
N PHE A 90 -0.20 7.60 -13.82
CA PHE A 90 -0.49 6.38 -14.59
C PHE A 90 -1.65 6.51 -15.58
N SER A 91 -2.58 7.43 -15.33
CA SER A 91 -3.78 7.62 -16.18
C SER A 91 -3.59 8.72 -17.22
N ASN A 92 -2.58 9.57 -17.06
CA ASN A 92 -2.31 10.68 -17.95
C ASN A 92 -1.50 10.22 -19.17
N SER A 93 -2.16 10.12 -20.32
CA SER A 93 -1.53 9.71 -21.57
C SER A 93 -0.47 10.69 -22.09
N ASN A 94 -0.36 11.90 -21.55
CA ASN A 94 0.70 12.85 -21.91
C ASN A 94 2.00 12.64 -21.12
N GLU A 95 1.97 11.89 -20.02
CA GLU A 95 3.16 11.54 -19.27
C GLU A 95 3.94 10.44 -20.03
N THR A 96 5.23 10.69 -20.29
CA THR A 96 6.12 9.74 -20.98
C THR A 96 7.41 9.48 -20.20
N GLY A 97 7.50 9.98 -18.97
CA GLY A 97 8.66 9.85 -18.12
C GLY A 97 8.76 8.51 -17.39
N TRP A 98 9.81 8.39 -16.57
CA TRP A 98 10.01 7.29 -15.64
C TRP A 98 9.73 7.77 -14.22
N LEU A 99 8.95 7.00 -13.46
CA LEU A 99 8.79 7.21 -12.01
C LEU A 99 9.81 6.35 -11.26
N PHE A 100 10.80 6.98 -10.66
CA PHE A 100 11.80 6.31 -9.84
C PHE A 100 11.40 6.35 -8.38
N ILE A 101 11.27 5.18 -7.75
CA ILE A 101 11.06 5.04 -6.31
C ILE A 101 12.38 4.57 -5.69
N THR A 102 13.07 5.48 -5.01
CA THR A 102 14.39 5.21 -4.42
C THR A 102 14.32 5.27 -2.91
N ALA A 103 15.06 4.39 -2.24
CA ALA A 103 15.24 4.43 -0.79
C ALA A 103 16.70 4.16 -0.43
N ASN A 104 17.20 4.90 0.56
CA ASN A 104 18.52 4.62 1.13
C ASN A 104 18.51 3.26 1.85
N PRO A 105 19.57 2.45 1.78
CA PRO A 105 19.63 1.14 2.44
C PRO A 105 19.28 1.20 3.93
N ASN A 106 19.77 2.23 4.63
CA ASN A 106 19.52 2.43 6.07
C ASN A 106 18.06 2.74 6.42
N GLN A 107 17.26 3.20 5.45
CA GLN A 107 15.85 3.53 5.62
C GLN A 107 14.91 2.52 4.97
N ARG A 108 15.46 1.54 4.24
CA ARG A 108 14.70 0.60 3.40
C ARG A 108 13.67 -0.17 4.23
N ALA A 109 14.04 -0.68 5.40
CA ALA A 109 13.11 -1.41 6.28
C ALA A 109 11.92 -0.55 6.72
N THR A 110 12.15 0.74 7.01
CA THR A 110 11.11 1.66 7.47
C THR A 110 10.22 2.16 6.33
N LEU A 111 10.80 2.37 5.14
CA LEU A 111 10.08 2.83 3.95
C LEU A 111 9.42 1.69 3.17
N CYS A 112 9.82 0.45 3.40
CA CYS A 112 9.29 -0.73 2.71
C CYS A 112 7.75 -0.76 2.71
N PRO A 113 7.03 -0.48 3.82
CA PRO A 113 5.58 -0.45 3.78
C PRO A 113 5.00 0.61 2.84
N LEU A 114 5.64 1.78 2.79
CA LEU A 114 5.21 2.89 1.95
C LEU A 114 5.49 2.60 0.46
N ILE A 115 6.66 2.05 0.15
CA ILE A 115 7.04 1.64 -1.21
C ILE A 115 6.08 0.56 -1.72
N SER A 116 5.79 -0.46 -0.92
CA SER A 116 4.82 -1.50 -1.28
C SER A 116 3.41 -0.93 -1.46
N ALA A 117 3.01 0.07 -0.67
CA ALA A 117 1.73 0.76 -0.86
C ALA A 117 1.70 1.54 -2.18
N TRP A 118 2.76 2.26 -2.54
CA TRP A 118 2.87 2.95 -3.83
C TRP A 118 2.82 2.01 -5.01
N ILE A 119 3.52 0.87 -4.95
CA ILE A 119 3.45 -0.18 -5.98
C ILE A 119 2.03 -0.73 -6.08
N SER A 120 1.36 -0.98 -4.96
CA SER A 120 -0.05 -1.43 -4.97
C SER A 120 -0.98 -0.39 -5.60
N ILE A 121 -0.79 0.91 -5.32
CA ILE A 121 -1.55 2.00 -5.93
C ILE A 121 -1.29 2.04 -7.44
N ALA A 122 -0.04 1.93 -7.87
CA ALA A 122 0.36 1.93 -9.28
C ALA A 122 -0.27 0.74 -10.04
N ILE A 123 -0.24 -0.45 -9.46
CA ILE A 123 -0.90 -1.65 -10.01
C ILE A 123 -2.40 -1.43 -10.16
N LYS A 124 -3.07 -0.92 -9.12
CA LYS A 124 -4.51 -0.65 -9.17
C LYS A 124 -4.84 0.42 -10.20
N ALA A 125 -4.03 1.47 -10.29
CA ALA A 125 -4.18 2.52 -11.29
C ALA A 125 -4.07 1.97 -12.71
N LEU A 126 -3.09 1.09 -12.97
CA LEU A 126 -2.95 0.37 -14.24
C LEU A 126 -4.23 -0.40 -14.59
N MET A 127 -4.76 -1.18 -13.64
CA MET A 127 -5.97 -2.00 -13.85
C MET A 127 -7.26 -1.17 -13.98
N CYS A 128 -7.24 0.11 -13.63
CA CYS A 128 -8.36 1.04 -13.86
C CYS A 128 -8.30 1.72 -15.24
N ARG A 129 -7.21 1.56 -16.01
CA ARG A 129 -7.12 2.15 -17.36
C ARG A 129 -8.11 1.50 -18.30
N ASN A 130 -8.59 2.26 -19.29
CA ASN A 130 -9.45 1.74 -20.33
C ASN A 130 -8.58 1.05 -21.42
N PRO A 131 -8.64 -0.29 -21.55
CA PRO A 131 -7.81 -1.02 -22.52
C PRO A 131 -8.02 -0.59 -23.96
N ASN A 132 -9.21 -0.07 -24.28
CA ASN A 132 -9.60 0.27 -25.65
C ASN A 132 -9.09 1.64 -26.10
N HIS A 133 -8.56 2.45 -25.19
CA HIS A 133 -8.09 3.82 -25.51
C HIS A 133 -6.61 4.01 -25.18
N ASP A 134 -6.03 3.13 -24.37
CA ASP A 134 -4.70 3.34 -23.82
C ASP A 134 -3.77 2.15 -24.13
N ASN A 135 -3.15 2.20 -25.31
CA ASN A 135 -2.25 1.16 -25.81
C ASN A 135 -0.81 1.29 -25.30
N LYS A 136 -0.54 2.15 -24.31
CA LYS A 136 0.82 2.37 -23.80
C LYS A 136 1.20 1.29 -22.79
N ASN A 137 2.28 0.57 -23.11
CA ASN A 137 2.88 -0.39 -22.20
C ASN A 137 3.49 0.32 -20.99
N MET A 138 3.13 -0.11 -19.79
CA MET A 138 3.67 0.38 -18.53
C MET A 138 4.56 -0.69 -17.91
N TRP A 139 5.82 -0.34 -17.72
CA TRP A 139 6.83 -1.25 -17.19
C TRP A 139 6.98 -1.06 -15.68
N PHE A 140 6.84 -2.16 -14.95
CA PHE A 140 7.16 -2.27 -13.53
C PHE A 140 8.48 -2.99 -13.42
N ILE A 141 9.54 -2.25 -13.08
CA ILE A 141 10.87 -2.82 -12.84
C ILE A 141 11.10 -2.87 -11.33
N LEU A 142 11.11 -4.08 -10.79
CA LEU A 142 11.34 -4.37 -9.38
C LEU A 142 12.74 -4.96 -9.27
N ASP A 143 13.68 -4.22 -8.67
CA ASP A 143 15.08 -4.60 -8.53
C ASP A 143 15.26 -5.90 -7.72
N GLU A 144 14.57 -6.00 -6.60
CA GLU A 144 14.53 -7.16 -5.71
C GLU A 144 13.11 -7.29 -5.15
N LEU A 145 12.35 -8.21 -5.74
CA LEU A 145 10.96 -8.43 -5.34
C LEU A 145 10.81 -8.85 -3.86
N PRO A 146 11.62 -9.77 -3.30
CA PRO A 146 11.63 -10.08 -1.87
C PRO A 146 11.97 -8.93 -0.92
N ALA A 147 12.55 -7.83 -1.40
CA ALA A 147 12.83 -6.68 -0.54
C ALA A 147 11.58 -5.86 -0.21
N LEU A 148 10.46 -6.14 -0.89
CA LEU A 148 9.16 -5.58 -0.61
C LEU A 148 8.42 -6.44 0.42
N GLN A 149 7.58 -5.81 1.24
CA GLN A 149 6.57 -6.55 1.99
C GLN A 149 5.53 -7.13 1.03
N LYS A 150 4.74 -8.11 1.48
CA LYS A 150 3.69 -8.75 0.69
C LYS A 150 2.76 -7.71 0.04
N VAL A 151 2.88 -7.55 -1.28
CA VAL A 151 1.99 -6.73 -2.10
C VAL A 151 0.85 -7.63 -2.56
N SER A 152 -0.29 -7.57 -1.87
CA SER A 152 -1.45 -8.43 -2.13
C SER A 152 -2.05 -8.29 -3.54
N SER A 153 -1.88 -7.13 -4.19
CA SER A 153 -2.33 -6.90 -5.55
C SER A 153 -1.40 -7.47 -6.62
N LEU A 154 -0.17 -7.85 -6.27
CA LEU A 154 0.84 -8.28 -7.25
C LEU A 154 0.50 -9.59 -7.98
N PRO A 155 0.03 -10.67 -7.32
CA PRO A 155 -0.32 -11.91 -8.04
C PRO A 155 -1.41 -11.69 -9.08
N VAL A 156 -2.46 -10.94 -8.71
CA VAL A 156 -3.55 -10.59 -9.62
C VAL A 156 -3.03 -9.70 -10.76
N ALA A 157 -2.14 -8.76 -10.47
CA ALA A 157 -1.51 -7.93 -11.49
C ALA A 157 -0.71 -8.77 -12.49
N LEU A 158 0.11 -9.71 -12.04
CA LEU A 158 0.88 -10.58 -12.94
C LEU A 158 -0.04 -11.38 -13.87
N ALA A 159 -1.20 -11.81 -13.39
CA ALA A 159 -2.17 -12.58 -14.18
C ALA A 159 -2.97 -11.71 -15.17
N GLU A 160 -3.40 -10.52 -14.77
CA GLU A 160 -4.40 -9.74 -15.53
C GLU A 160 -3.83 -8.50 -16.23
N SER A 161 -2.68 -7.99 -15.80
CA SER A 161 -2.12 -6.72 -16.27
C SER A 161 -1.85 -6.68 -17.76
N ARG A 162 -1.65 -7.83 -18.42
CA ARG A 162 -1.47 -7.93 -19.87
C ARG A 162 -2.63 -7.28 -20.64
N LYS A 163 -3.86 -7.37 -20.12
CA LYS A 163 -5.06 -6.72 -20.73
C LYS A 163 -4.98 -5.19 -20.68
N TYR A 164 -4.19 -4.64 -19.77
CA TYR A 164 -4.06 -3.21 -19.48
C TYR A 164 -2.68 -2.65 -19.91
N GLY A 165 -1.91 -3.42 -20.69
CA GLY A 165 -0.56 -3.03 -21.13
C GLY A 165 0.51 -3.08 -20.02
N GLY A 166 0.30 -3.80 -18.93
CA GLY A 166 1.33 -3.97 -17.90
C GLY A 166 2.42 -4.95 -18.31
N CYS A 167 3.67 -4.61 -18.02
CA CYS A 167 4.83 -5.49 -18.15
C CYS A 167 5.59 -5.48 -16.83
N PHE A 168 5.96 -6.65 -16.30
CA PHE A 168 6.67 -6.79 -15.04
C PHE A 168 8.04 -7.42 -15.27
N VAL A 169 9.06 -6.80 -14.71
CA VAL A 169 10.43 -7.32 -14.62
C VAL A 169 10.77 -7.32 -13.14
N ALA A 170 11.06 -8.49 -12.57
CA ALA A 170 11.35 -8.65 -11.16
C ALA A 170 12.68 -9.38 -10.98
N GLY A 171 13.60 -8.78 -10.23
CA GLY A 171 14.79 -9.45 -9.73
C GLY A 171 14.46 -10.33 -8.53
N LEU A 172 15.07 -11.51 -8.49
CA LEU A 172 14.92 -12.49 -7.42
C LEU A 172 16.30 -13.10 -7.16
N GLN A 173 16.84 -12.91 -5.95
CA GLN A 173 18.08 -13.58 -5.55
C GLN A 173 17.85 -15.01 -5.05
N ASN A 174 16.77 -15.22 -4.29
CA ASN A 174 16.46 -16.52 -3.69
C ASN A 174 14.94 -16.73 -3.58
N ILE A 175 14.47 -17.84 -4.15
CA ILE A 175 13.05 -18.23 -4.11
C ILE A 175 12.53 -18.39 -2.68
N HIS A 176 13.34 -18.88 -1.74
CA HIS A 176 12.93 -19.09 -0.36
C HIS A 176 12.56 -17.80 0.37
N GLN A 177 13.18 -16.67 -0.01
CA GLN A 177 12.78 -15.36 0.53
C GLN A 177 11.40 -14.95 0.03
N LEU A 178 11.10 -15.23 -1.25
CA LEU A 178 9.78 -14.97 -1.82
C LEU A 178 8.71 -15.88 -1.20
N GLU A 179 9.04 -17.16 -0.99
CA GLU A 179 8.17 -18.12 -0.30
C GLU A 179 7.90 -17.73 1.16
N ALA A 180 8.86 -17.13 1.86
CA ALA A 180 8.65 -16.62 3.22
C ALA A 180 7.64 -15.46 3.27
N ILE A 181 7.51 -14.69 2.19
CA ILE A 181 6.62 -13.52 2.10
C ILE A 181 5.23 -13.91 1.60
N TYR A 182 5.17 -14.69 0.50
CA TYR A 182 3.91 -15.03 -0.16
C TYR A 182 3.37 -16.41 0.23
N GLY A 183 4.23 -17.33 0.68
CA GLY A 183 3.93 -18.74 0.86
C GLY A 183 4.26 -19.55 -0.40
N ALA A 184 4.63 -20.82 -0.22
CA ALA A 184 5.12 -21.68 -1.31
C ALA A 184 4.13 -21.78 -2.50
N ALA A 185 2.84 -22.02 -2.22
CA ALA A 185 1.83 -22.19 -3.27
C ALA A 185 1.59 -20.90 -4.09
N GLU A 186 1.53 -19.75 -3.42
CA GLU A 186 1.34 -18.45 -4.07
C GLU A 186 2.59 -18.04 -4.85
N CYS A 187 3.78 -18.31 -4.29
CA CYS A 187 5.06 -18.09 -4.96
C CYS A 187 5.20 -18.91 -6.24
N ALA A 188 4.88 -20.20 -6.22
CA ALA A 188 4.88 -21.05 -7.41
C ALA A 188 3.95 -20.50 -8.48
N SER A 189 2.71 -20.14 -8.09
CA SER A 189 1.73 -19.55 -9.01
C SER A 189 2.21 -18.21 -9.61
N MET A 190 2.89 -17.38 -8.82
CA MET A 190 3.46 -16.12 -9.31
C MET A 190 4.61 -16.33 -10.28
N LEU A 191 5.50 -17.29 -10.00
CA LEU A 191 6.63 -17.60 -10.87
C LEU A 191 6.17 -18.13 -12.22
N ASP A 192 5.15 -19.00 -12.25
CA ASP A 192 4.57 -19.51 -13.50
C ASP A 192 4.03 -18.40 -14.43
N LEU A 193 3.68 -17.23 -13.89
CA LEU A 193 3.24 -16.07 -14.66
C LEU A 193 4.39 -15.29 -15.30
N PHE A 194 5.63 -15.46 -14.82
CA PHE A 194 6.82 -14.94 -15.48
C PHE A 194 7.22 -15.86 -16.63
N ILE A 195 7.05 -15.36 -17.85
CA ILE A 195 7.23 -16.13 -19.10
C ILE A 195 8.69 -16.15 -19.58
N SER A 196 9.54 -15.30 -19.02
CA SER A 196 10.93 -15.13 -19.44
C SER A 196 11.83 -15.07 -18.21
N TYR A 197 12.90 -15.88 -18.24
CA TYR A 197 13.87 -15.99 -17.17
C TYR A 197 15.25 -15.64 -17.70
N ALA A 198 16.00 -14.87 -16.93
CA ALA A 198 17.42 -14.64 -17.14
C ALA A 198 18.12 -15.17 -15.88
N ILE A 199 19.03 -16.12 -16.06
CA ILE A 199 19.82 -16.75 -15.00
C ILE A 199 21.28 -16.40 -15.24
#